data_AF-A0A7S2JG05-F1
#
_entry.id   AF-A0A7S2JG05-F1
#
_cell.length_a   1.000
_cell.length_b   1.000
_cell.length_c   1.000
_cell.angle_alpha   90.00
_cell.angle_beta   90.00
_cell.angle_gamma   90.00
#
_symmetry.space_group_name_H-M   'P 1'
#
loop_
_entity.id
_entity.type
_entity.pdbx_description
1 polymer ?
#
loop_
_entity_poly.entity_id
_entity_poly.type
_entity_poly.pdbx_seq_one_letter_code
_entity_poly.pdbx_strand_id
1 'polypeptide(L)'
;LLRLEQLILQHGAHKQLIKLEQTKDGMDFFFTRDRDAQDFVSFIKTWAVVRANDSKHLVSHNSHNMTYRFKRTTCVELCPVCRDDLVFLPPKTAQALGGLPP
;
A
#
# COMPACT_ATOMS: atom_id res chain seq x y z
N LEU A 1 -5.55 11.02 -1.08
CA LEU A 1 -6.31 9.81 -0.65
C LEU A 1 -7.65 9.67 -1.37
N LEU A 2 -8.51 10.71 -1.40
CA LEU A 2 -9.82 10.69 -2.09
C LEU A 2 -9.79 10.11 -3.52
N ARG A 3 -8.77 10.46 -4.31
CA ARG A 3 -8.64 9.92 -5.67
C ARG A 3 -8.39 8.41 -5.72
N LEU A 4 -7.60 7.88 -4.79
CA LEU A 4 -7.30 6.45 -4.71
C LEU A 4 -8.54 5.65 -4.30
N GLU A 5 -9.28 6.16 -3.32
CA GLU A 5 -10.54 5.56 -2.87
C GLU A 5 -11.55 5.45 -4.02
N GLN A 6 -11.69 6.52 -4.81
CA GLN A 6 -12.55 6.51 -6.00
C GLN A 6 -12.10 5.46 -7.02
N LEU A 7 -10.80 5.30 -7.25
CA LEU A 7 -10.25 4.29 -8.17
C LEU A 7 -10.52 2.86 -7.67
N ILE A 8 -10.41 2.63 -6.36
CA ILE A 8 -10.71 1.33 -5.73
C ILE A 8 -12.19 0.96 -5.91
N LEU A 9 -13.10 1.94 -5.81
CA LEU A 9 -14.52 1.74 -6.06
C LEU A 9 -14.80 1.47 -7.54
N GLN A 10 -14.25 2.29 -8.44
CA GLN A 10 -14.47 2.19 -9.87
C GLN A 10 -13.98 0.87 -10.47
N HIS A 11 -12.83 0.36 -10.02
CA HIS A 11 -12.27 -0.91 -10.50
C HIS A 11 -12.76 -2.13 -9.71
N GLY A 12 -13.60 -1.94 -8.69
CA GLY A 12 -14.11 -3.05 -7.88
C GLY A 12 -13.03 -3.81 -7.11
N ALA A 13 -11.89 -3.17 -6.82
CA ALA A 13 -10.77 -3.80 -6.11
C ALA A 13 -11.10 -4.11 -4.63
N HIS A 14 -12.19 -3.55 -4.10
CA HIS A 14 -12.70 -3.79 -2.75
C HIS A 14 -13.56 -5.06 -2.61
N LYS A 15 -13.84 -5.80 -3.71
CA LYS A 15 -14.77 -6.95 -3.68
C LYS A 15 -14.32 -8.13 -2.80
N GLN A 16 -13.02 -8.31 -2.61
CA GLN A 16 -12.45 -9.38 -1.78
C GLN A 16 -12.16 -8.92 -0.34
N LEU A 17 -12.54 -7.69 0.00
CA LEU A 17 -12.30 -7.10 1.31
C LEU A 17 -13.29 -7.67 2.33
N ILE A 18 -12.78 -8.17 3.46
CA ILE A 18 -13.63 -8.60 4.58
C ILE A 18 -14.02 -7.40 5.43
N LYS A 19 -13.03 -6.55 5.71
CA LYS A 19 -13.16 -5.46 6.68
C LYS A 19 -12.31 -4.28 6.23
N LEU A 20 -12.87 -3.09 6.42
CA LEU A 20 -12.19 -1.81 6.27
C LEU A 20 -12.24 -1.12 7.63
N GLU A 21 -11.09 -0.69 8.15
CA GLU A 21 -11.01 0.13 9.36
C GLU A 21 -10.29 1.44 9.05
N GLN A 22 -10.90 2.57 9.40
CA GLN A 22 -10.24 3.87 9.31
C GLN A 22 -9.39 4.06 10.56
N THR A 23 -8.13 4.41 10.36
CA THR A 23 -7.18 4.76 11.42
C THR A 23 -6.86 6.25 11.34
N LYS A 24 -6.20 6.77 12.38
CA LYS A 24 -5.92 8.21 12.50
C LYS A 24 -5.12 8.76 11.31
N ASP A 25 -4.26 7.93 10.72
CA ASP A 25 -3.32 8.30 9.66
C ASP A 25 -3.54 7.49 8.37
N GLY A 26 -4.67 6.78 8.22
CA GLY A 26 -4.90 5.96 7.04
C GLY A 26 -6.09 5.01 7.10
N MET A 27 -5.97 3.90 6.39
CA MET A 27 -7.01 2.86 6.28
C MET A 27 -6.35 1.48 6.29
N ASP A 28 -6.93 0.58 7.09
CA ASP A 28 -6.53 -0.82 7.14
C ASP A 28 -7.53 -1.68 6.36
N PHE A 29 -6.98 -2.47 5.44
CA PHE A 29 -7.74 -3.37 4.56
C PHE A 29 -7.47 -4.83 4.95
N PHE A 30 -8.52 -5.57 5.31
CA PHE A 30 -8.40 -6.97 5.74
C PHE A 30 -8.90 -7.93 4.66
N PHE A 31 -8.09 -8.94 4.35
CA PHE A 31 -8.36 -9.96 3.34
C PHE A 31 -8.28 -11.37 3.94
N THR A 32 -9.03 -12.31 3.36
CA THR A 32 -9.03 -13.73 3.82
C THR A 32 -7.79 -14.45 3.32
N ARG A 33 -7.38 -14.16 2.08
CA ARG A 33 -6.28 -14.84 1.39
C ARG A 33 -5.15 -13.86 1.16
N ASP A 34 -3.93 -14.37 1.28
CA ASP A 34 -2.70 -13.61 1.02
C ASP A 34 -2.63 -13.12 -0.43
N ARG A 35 -3.11 -13.93 -1.38
CA ARG A 35 -3.12 -13.58 -2.81
C ARG A 35 -3.96 -12.34 -3.08
N ASP A 36 -5.18 -12.29 -2.54
CA ASP A 36 -6.09 -11.16 -2.74
C ASP A 36 -5.48 -9.85 -2.19
N ALA A 37 -4.78 -9.94 -1.06
CA ALA A 37 -4.05 -8.80 -0.50
C ALA A 37 -2.87 -8.34 -1.38
N GLN A 38 -2.10 -9.28 -1.93
CA GLN A 38 -0.99 -8.97 -2.83
C GLN A 38 -1.48 -8.37 -4.15
N ASP A 39 -2.57 -8.87 -4.70
CA ASP A 39 -3.20 -8.32 -5.90
C ASP A 39 -3.70 -6.88 -5.64
N PHE A 40 -4.29 -6.62 -4.47
CA PHE A 40 -4.69 -5.28 -4.06
C PHE A 40 -3.49 -4.32 -3.93
N VAL A 41 -2.39 -4.76 -3.33
CA VAL A 41 -1.15 -3.98 -3.23
C VAL A 41 -0.57 -3.72 -4.63
N SER A 42 -0.59 -4.71 -5.53
CA SER A 42 -0.17 -4.53 -6.92
C SER A 42 -1.02 -3.52 -7.65
N PHE A 43 -2.34 -3.55 -7.46
CA PHE A 43 -3.26 -2.56 -8.01
C PHE A 43 -2.91 -1.14 -7.54
N ILE A 44 -2.68 -0.94 -6.24
CA ILE A 44 -2.28 0.38 -5.72
C ILE A 44 -0.97 0.85 -6.35
N LYS A 45 0.03 -0.03 -6.48
CA LYS A 45 1.32 0.27 -7.12
C LYS A 45 1.19 0.71 -8.59
N THR A 46 0.17 0.24 -9.30
CA THR A 46 -0.09 0.68 -10.69
C THR A 46 -0.62 2.10 -10.76
N TRP A 47 -1.37 2.54 -9.74
CA TRP A 47 -2.06 3.84 -9.75
C TRP A 47 -1.36 4.95 -8.97
N ALA A 48 -0.48 4.60 -8.03
CA ALA A 48 0.23 5.55 -7.20
C ALA A 48 1.66 5.10 -6.90
N VAL A 49 2.56 6.08 -6.73
CA VAL A 49 3.91 5.82 -6.21
C VAL A 49 3.79 5.51 -4.73
N VAL A 50 4.11 4.27 -4.37
CA VAL A 50 4.01 3.77 -3.00
C VAL A 50 5.28 3.02 -2.59
N ARG A 51 5.58 3.07 -1.31
CA ARG A 51 6.53 2.18 -0.65
C ARG A 51 5.74 1.09 0.06
N ALA A 52 6.05 -0.18 -0.21
CA ALA A 52 5.40 -1.31 0.43
C ALA A 52 6.41 -2.06 1.30
N ASN A 53 6.05 -2.37 2.53
CA ASN A 53 6.84 -3.17 3.46
C ASN A 53 6.01 -4.35 3.98
N ASP A 54 6.52 -5.56 3.82
CA ASP A 54 5.83 -6.78 4.23
C ASP A 54 6.33 -7.25 5.60
N SER A 55 5.40 -7.61 6.47
CA SER A 55 5.69 -8.23 7.77
C SER A 55 4.90 -9.52 7.92
N LYS A 56 5.52 -10.53 8.52
CA LYS A 56 4.90 -11.83 8.80
C LYS A 56 4.97 -12.10 10.28
N HIS A 57 3.84 -12.43 10.88
CA HIS A 57 3.73 -12.77 12.29
C HIS A 57 3.22 -14.22 12.41
N LEU A 58 3.97 -15.07 13.13
CA LEU A 58 3.54 -16.44 13.41
C LEU A 58 2.48 -16.40 14.51
N VAL A 59 1.24 -16.77 14.16
CA VAL A 59 0.11 -16.78 15.10
C VAL A 59 0.09 -18.09 15.88
N SER A 60 0.28 -19.21 15.19
CA SER A 60 0.27 -20.51 15.83
C SER A 60 1.07 -21.53 15.02
N HIS A 61 1.67 -22.48 15.73
CA HIS A 61 2.32 -23.64 15.15
C HIS A 61 1.74 -24.89 15.79
N ASN A 62 1.34 -25.87 14.97
CA ASN A 62 0.93 -27.18 15.47
C ASN A 62 2.03 -28.20 15.15
N SER A 63 2.66 -28.71 16.21
CA SER A 63 3.81 -29.60 16.13
C SER A 63 3.46 -31.02 15.68
N HIS A 64 2.20 -31.44 15.74
CA HIS A 64 1.78 -32.79 15.34
C HIS A 64 1.64 -32.94 13.83
N ASN A 65 1.30 -31.85 13.14
CA ASN A 65 1.06 -31.83 11.70
C ASN A 65 1.96 -30.82 10.97
N MET A 66 2.95 -30.27 11.67
CA MET A 66 3.95 -29.33 11.16
C MET A 66 3.31 -28.14 10.39
N THR A 67 2.12 -27.71 10.83
CA THR A 67 1.36 -26.63 10.20
C THR A 67 1.61 -25.32 10.91
N TYR A 68 1.94 -24.30 10.14
CA TYR A 68 2.21 -22.94 10.63
C TYR A 68 1.14 -21.99 10.13
N ARG A 69 0.50 -21.27 11.04
CA ARG A 69 -0.46 -20.20 10.71
C ARG A 69 0.24 -18.86 10.86
N PHE A 70 0.43 -18.19 9.73
CA PHE A 70 1.00 -16.83 9.69
C PHE A 70 -0.09 -15.80 9.42
N LYS A 71 -0.02 -14.67 10.14
CA LYS A 71 -0.71 -13.43 9.79
C LYS A 71 0.29 -12.56 9.02
N ARG A 72 -0.07 -12.16 7.81
CA ARG A 72 0.74 -11.22 7.03
C ARG A 72 0.12 -9.83 7.10
N THR A 73 0.96 -8.83 7.26
CA THR A 73 0.57 -7.43 7.21
C THR A 73 1.51 -6.72 6.24
N THR A 74 0.93 -6.06 5.23
CA THR A 74 1.67 -5.24 4.27
C THR A 74 1.37 -3.77 4.57
N CYS A 75 2.39 -3.02 4.96
CA CYS A 75 2.28 -1.58 5.16
C CYS A 75 2.54 -0.89 3.83
N VAL A 76 1.57 -0.13 3.33
CA VAL A 76 1.67 0.63 2.08
C VAL A 76 1.67 2.12 2.42
N GLU A 77 2.80 2.77 2.19
CA GLU A 77 2.99 4.21 2.39
C GLU A 77 2.88 4.92 1.04
N LEU A 78 1.96 5.87 0.92
CA LEU A 78 1.84 6.72 -0.28
C LEU A 78 2.89 7.82 -0.27
N CYS A 79 3.30 8.25 -1.47
CA CYS A 79 4.06 9.48 -1.64
C CYS A 79 3.32 10.66 -0.97
N PRO A 80 3.99 11.49 -0.16
CA PRO A 80 3.35 12.62 0.51
C PRO A 80 3.03 13.79 -0.44
N VAL A 81 3.44 13.72 -1.71
CA VAL A 81 3.22 14.75 -2.72
C VAL A 81 1.90 14.50 -3.46
N CYS A 82 1.07 15.53 -3.52
CA CYS A 82 -0.21 15.52 -4.23
C CYS A 82 -0.12 16.19 -5.61
N ARG A 83 -1.19 16.04 -6.38
CA ARG A 83 -1.38 16.79 -7.62
C ARG A 83 -1.51 18.28 -7.27
N ASP A 84 -0.78 19.12 -7.99
CA ASP A 84 -0.73 20.58 -7.83
C ASP A 84 0.06 21.10 -6.61
N ASP A 85 0.85 20.24 -5.95
CA ASP A 85 1.79 20.67 -4.92
C ASP A 85 3.03 21.35 -5.53
N LEU A 86 3.43 22.48 -4.94
CA LEU A 86 4.73 23.09 -5.21
C LEU A 86 5.79 22.42 -4.34
N VAL A 87 6.72 21.71 -4.98
CA VAL A 87 7.80 21.00 -4.28
C VAL A 87 9.15 21.60 -4.63
N PHE A 88 9.99 21.81 -3.61
CA PHE A 88 11.37 22.25 -3.81
C PHE A 88 12.29 21.02 -3.90
N LEU A 89 12.96 20.85 -5.05
CA LEU A 89 13.88 19.74 -5.25
C LEU A 89 15.28 20.09 -4.73
N PRO A 90 16.00 19.14 -4.09
CA PRO A 90 17.40 19.34 -3.75
C PRO A 90 18.23 19.65 -5.01
N PRO A 91 19.23 20.55 -4.94
CA PRO A 91 19.99 20.99 -6.12
C PRO A 91 20.65 19.85 -6.90
N LYS A 92 21.13 18.82 -6.19
CA LYS A 92 21.72 17.62 -6.80
C LYS A 92 20.70 16.84 -7.64
N THR A 93 19.47 16.72 -7.16
CA THR A 93 18.38 16.02 -7.85
C THR A 93 17.89 16.84 -9.05
N ALA A 94 17.74 18.16 -8.89
CA ALA A 94 17.33 19.06 -9.98
C ALA A 94 18.33 19.05 -11.15
N GLN A 95 19.64 19.04 -10.86
CA GLN A 95 20.68 18.90 -11.90
C GLN A 95 20.62 17.54 -12.60
N ALA A 96 20.44 16.45 -11.85
CA ALA A 96 20.31 15.10 -12.43
C ALA A 96 19.07 14.96 -13.34
N LEU A 97 18.01 15.72 -13.07
CA LEU A 97 16.77 15.75 -13.86
C LEU A 97 16.79 16.76 -15.02
N GLY A 98 17.97 17.22 -15.46
CA GLY A 98 18.11 18.09 -16.61
C GLY A 98 18.24 19.59 -16.28
N GLY A 99 18.56 19.94 -15.02
CA GLY A 99 18.79 21.33 -14.62
C GLY A 99 17.51 22.13 -14.45
N LEU A 100 16.49 21.52 -13.84
CA LEU A 100 15.23 22.22 -13.55
C LEU A 100 15.49 23.43 -12.64
N PRO A 101 14.85 24.58 -12.90
CA PRO A 101 14.94 25.72 -12.00
C PRO A 101 14.30 25.37 -10.64
N PRO A 102 14.82 25.99 -9.56
CA PRO A 102 14.31 25.79 -8.19
C PRO A 102 12.85 26.18 -8.02
#